data_AF-A0A7Z9C283-F1
#
_entry.id   AF-A0A7Z9C283-F1
#
_cell.length_a   1.000
_cell.length_b   1.000
_cell.length_c   1.000
_cell.angle_alpha   90.00
_cell.angle_beta   90.00
_cell.angle_gamma   90.00
#
_symmetry.space_group_name_H-M   'P 1'
#
loop_
_entity.id
_entity.type
_entity.pdbx_description
1 polymer ?
#
loop_
_entity_poly.entity_id
_entity_poly.type
_entity_poly.pdbx_seq_one_letter_code
_entity_poly.pdbx_strand_id
1 'polypeptide(L)'
;MLNYFNLRKTGTRWEFEREETLEDFLFTRLQPIFSLTVLHRQYIVQGQRCDLLAVDTDQRLVILELKNVEDRGIVQQLTRYYDAVLEEKPYAQIVDYYKPVHLIAIAPSFHRDNLTDRKYHKLEFQFLQFAVIQNADHFYLNLKDIDTQTLSSVEIPYQEPNFSDIPSPSQNFFKLIKNSDEQQKNKILEIRQKLLSFDQRMQEFSSAGSILYGNGNGKTSKYCAEFCRLPQGDIILFLWIPLKCGESDRISRGRIWTDWDEKALIEGYVARGMGTEINQRKRLIKNLFEKIKDGYESQENRFLSYFSYNNRYIQLQCSRKYTHNYVKQTDMIRKKIMIFKPVTYEEMKLIELDIEIIKGKTGIERELEKSPYKSLNSLIDLALEKWLARI
;
A
#
# COMPACT_ATOMS: atom_id res chain seq x y z
N MET A 1 28.76 -1.89 -15.59
CA MET A 1 28.02 -1.74 -14.32
C MET A 1 26.83 -2.67 -14.37
N LEU A 2 26.59 -3.48 -13.34
CA LEU A 2 25.34 -4.23 -13.20
C LEU A 2 24.22 -3.22 -12.97
N ASN A 3 23.29 -3.09 -13.91
CA ASN A 3 22.05 -2.36 -13.67
C ASN A 3 21.14 -3.27 -12.85
N TYR A 4 20.80 -2.84 -11.64
CA TYR A 4 19.80 -3.52 -10.83
C TYR A 4 18.40 -3.07 -11.26
N PHE A 5 17.43 -3.99 -11.23
CA PHE A 5 16.05 -3.73 -11.65
C PHE A 5 15.14 -3.65 -10.43
N ASN A 6 14.24 -2.67 -10.41
CA ASN A 6 13.30 -2.50 -9.32
C ASN A 6 12.14 -3.50 -9.42
N LEU A 7 11.97 -4.29 -8.36
CA LEU A 7 10.84 -5.20 -8.18
C LEU A 7 10.00 -4.72 -7.00
N ARG A 8 8.69 -4.95 -7.08
CA ARG A 8 7.76 -4.71 -5.97
C ARG A 8 7.04 -6.00 -5.59
N LYS A 9 6.69 -6.12 -4.31
CA LYS A 9 5.91 -7.25 -3.80
C LYS A 9 4.44 -6.87 -3.70
N THR A 10 3.57 -7.60 -4.39
CA THR A 10 2.11 -7.44 -4.36
C THR A 10 1.48 -8.68 -3.74
N GLY A 11 1.14 -8.59 -2.44
CA GLY A 11 0.66 -9.74 -1.67
C GLY A 11 1.71 -10.86 -1.59
N THR A 12 1.47 -11.97 -2.29
CA THR A 12 2.38 -13.12 -2.35
C THR A 12 3.24 -13.17 -3.61
N ARG A 13 3.10 -12.22 -4.53
CA ARG A 13 3.81 -12.22 -5.82
C ARG A 13 4.81 -11.07 -5.91
N TRP A 14 5.80 -11.27 -6.77
CA TRP A 14 6.72 -10.23 -7.19
C TRP A 14 6.40 -9.82 -8.61
N GLU A 15 6.61 -8.55 -8.92
CA GLU A 15 6.42 -7.97 -10.24
C GLU A 15 7.42 -6.83 -10.44
N PHE A 16 7.68 -6.46 -11.71
CA PHE A 16 8.44 -5.26 -11.99
C PHE A 16 7.69 -4.04 -11.44
N GLU A 17 8.43 -3.07 -10.90
CA GLU A 17 7.82 -1.87 -10.32
C GLU A 17 6.96 -1.14 -11.36
N ARG A 18 7.44 -1.08 -12.61
CA ARG A 18 6.80 -0.41 -13.75
C ARG A 18 7.07 -1.14 -15.06
N GLU A 19 6.28 -0.81 -16.08
CA GLU A 19 6.45 -1.34 -17.46
C GLU A 19 7.80 -0.95 -18.05
N GLU A 20 8.28 0.27 -17.76
CA GLU A 20 9.60 0.73 -18.22
C GLU A 20 10.74 -0.12 -17.63
N THR A 21 10.58 -0.65 -16.41
CA THR A 21 11.58 -1.52 -15.78
C THR A 21 11.62 -2.90 -16.43
N LEU A 22 10.46 -3.45 -16.81
CA LEU A 22 10.38 -4.68 -17.60
C LEU A 22 11.02 -4.47 -18.98
N GLU A 23 10.76 -3.34 -19.61
CA GLU A 23 11.33 -2.96 -20.90
C GLU A 23 12.86 -2.79 -20.82
N ASP A 24 13.37 -2.08 -19.81
CA ASP A 24 14.82 -1.94 -19.54
C ASP A 24 15.48 -3.32 -19.39
N PHE A 25 14.82 -4.21 -18.65
CA PHE A 25 15.31 -5.56 -18.40
C PHE A 25 15.40 -6.35 -19.71
N LEU A 26 14.30 -6.42 -20.46
CA LEU A 26 14.25 -7.18 -21.70
C LEU A 26 15.15 -6.57 -22.78
N PHE A 27 15.27 -5.25 -22.87
CA PHE A 27 16.19 -4.58 -23.79
C PHE A 27 17.63 -5.11 -23.65
N THR A 28 18.08 -5.33 -22.41
CA THR A 28 19.44 -5.82 -22.14
C THR A 28 19.58 -7.35 -22.16
N ARG A 29 18.46 -8.10 -22.16
CA ARG A 29 18.44 -9.57 -22.03
C ARG A 29 17.79 -10.31 -23.19
N LEU A 30 17.25 -9.62 -24.19
CA LEU A 30 16.60 -10.23 -25.35
C LEU A 30 17.53 -11.15 -26.16
N GLN A 31 18.78 -10.76 -26.34
CA GLN A 31 19.76 -11.58 -27.06
C GLN A 31 20.03 -12.92 -26.36
N PRO A 32 20.39 -12.97 -25.06
CA PRO A 32 20.63 -14.25 -24.40
C PRO A 32 19.37 -15.10 -24.17
N ILE A 33 18.17 -14.49 -24.11
CA ILE A 33 16.92 -15.24 -23.87
C ILE A 33 16.33 -15.79 -25.17
N PHE A 34 16.29 -14.97 -26.22
CA PHE A 34 15.52 -15.25 -27.44
C PHE A 34 16.38 -15.29 -28.70
N SER A 35 17.70 -15.11 -28.59
CA SER A 35 18.59 -14.91 -29.76
C SER A 35 18.15 -13.73 -30.64
N LEU A 36 17.52 -12.72 -30.03
CA LEU A 36 17.04 -11.52 -30.70
C LEU A 36 18.02 -10.36 -30.51
N THR A 37 18.41 -9.72 -31.60
CA THR A 37 19.20 -8.48 -31.57
C THR A 37 18.26 -7.29 -31.60
N VAL A 38 18.24 -6.49 -30.53
CA VAL A 38 17.38 -5.31 -30.47
C VAL A 38 17.91 -4.24 -31.43
N LEU A 39 17.01 -3.73 -32.29
CA LEU A 39 17.28 -2.66 -33.24
C LEU A 39 16.95 -1.29 -32.63
N HIS A 40 15.80 -1.20 -31.96
CA HIS A 40 15.34 0.05 -31.36
C HIS A 40 14.40 -0.20 -30.19
N ARG A 41 14.43 0.72 -29.23
CA ARG A 41 13.55 0.76 -28.06
C ARG A 41 12.62 1.97 -28.15
N GLN A 42 11.34 1.79 -27.84
CA GLN A 42 10.30 2.83 -27.97
C GLN A 42 10.30 3.46 -29.37
N TYR A 43 10.32 2.64 -30.43
CA TYR A 43 10.36 3.13 -31.81
C TYR A 43 9.06 3.88 -32.15
N ILE A 44 9.18 5.13 -32.60
CA ILE A 44 8.03 5.93 -32.99
C ILE A 44 7.82 5.79 -34.49
N VAL A 45 6.66 5.25 -34.88
CA VAL A 45 6.27 4.99 -36.27
C VAL A 45 4.83 5.45 -36.48
N GLN A 46 4.60 6.34 -37.45
CA GLN A 46 3.28 6.92 -37.74
C GLN A 46 2.51 7.42 -36.49
N GLY A 47 3.20 8.05 -35.54
CA GLY A 47 2.60 8.56 -34.31
C GLY A 47 2.28 7.49 -33.25
N GLN A 48 2.62 6.24 -33.50
CA GLN A 48 2.55 5.13 -32.55
C GLN A 48 3.92 4.87 -31.95
N ARG A 49 3.98 4.27 -30.75
CA ARG A 49 5.23 3.96 -30.05
C ARG A 49 5.28 2.46 -29.75
N CYS A 50 6.11 1.75 -30.50
CA CYS A 50 6.37 0.32 -30.31
C CYS A 50 7.41 0.11 -29.21
N ASP A 51 7.15 -0.78 -28.25
CA ASP A 51 8.05 -1.00 -27.12
C ASP A 51 9.44 -1.45 -27.59
N LEU A 52 9.54 -2.53 -28.36
CA LEU A 52 10.83 -3.00 -28.88
C LEU A 52 10.73 -3.47 -30.33
N LEU A 53 11.66 -3.02 -31.16
CA LEU A 53 11.95 -3.60 -32.47
C LEU A 53 13.25 -4.38 -32.40
N ALA A 54 13.23 -5.60 -32.92
CA ALA A 54 14.37 -6.48 -32.94
C ALA A 54 14.47 -7.23 -34.27
N VAL A 55 15.57 -7.95 -34.42
CA VAL A 55 15.81 -8.87 -35.53
C VAL A 55 16.28 -10.20 -34.97
N ASP A 56 15.82 -11.30 -35.55
CA ASP A 56 16.32 -12.62 -35.18
C ASP A 56 17.60 -13.00 -35.95
N THR A 57 18.12 -14.20 -35.69
CA THR A 57 19.32 -14.74 -36.36
C THR A 57 19.15 -14.91 -37.87
N ASP A 58 17.91 -14.98 -38.36
CA ASP A 58 17.57 -15.10 -39.77
C ASP A 58 17.24 -13.74 -40.42
N GLN A 59 17.57 -12.61 -39.77
CA GLN A 59 17.27 -11.27 -40.27
C GLN A 59 15.75 -10.97 -40.39
N ARG A 60 14.89 -11.76 -39.74
CA ARG A 60 13.44 -11.48 -39.69
C ARG A 60 13.15 -10.36 -38.71
N LEU A 61 12.27 -9.45 -39.11
CA LEU A 61 11.76 -8.42 -38.22
C LEU A 61 10.99 -9.06 -37.06
N VAL A 62 11.26 -8.59 -35.85
CA VAL A 62 10.51 -8.96 -34.64
C VAL A 62 9.99 -7.70 -33.97
N ILE A 63 8.68 -7.64 -33.75
CA ILE A 63 8.00 -6.54 -33.07
C ILE A 63 7.49 -7.06 -31.74
N LEU A 64 7.91 -6.43 -30.64
CA LEU A 64 7.51 -6.83 -29.30
C LEU A 64 6.66 -5.74 -28.64
N GLU A 65 5.57 -6.17 -28.01
CA GLU A 65 4.75 -5.36 -27.12
C GLU A 65 4.76 -5.98 -25.72
N LEU A 66 5.02 -5.15 -24.73
CA LEU A 66 5.19 -5.53 -23.34
C LEU A 66 4.04 -4.97 -22.51
N LYS A 67 3.56 -5.75 -21.54
CA LYS A 67 2.60 -5.26 -20.56
C LYS A 67 2.97 -5.75 -19.17
N ASN A 68 3.03 -4.84 -18.20
CA ASN A 68 3.31 -5.23 -16.81
C ASN A 68 2.04 -5.70 -16.05
N VAL A 69 0.87 -5.58 -16.67
CA VAL A 69 -0.44 -6.04 -16.17
C VAL A 69 -1.25 -6.66 -17.31
N GLU A 70 -2.38 -7.28 -17.01
CA GLU A 70 -3.30 -7.76 -18.05
C GLU A 70 -3.87 -6.59 -18.86
N ASP A 71 -3.82 -6.70 -20.19
CA ASP A 71 -4.38 -5.74 -21.14
C ASP A 71 -5.35 -6.43 -22.12
N ARG A 72 -6.19 -5.65 -22.81
CA ARG A 72 -7.19 -6.15 -23.79
C ARG A 72 -6.91 -5.73 -25.24
N GLY A 73 -5.89 -4.94 -25.48
CA GLY A 73 -5.59 -4.28 -26.76
C GLY A 73 -4.27 -4.72 -27.40
N ILE A 74 -3.58 -5.72 -26.85
CA ILE A 74 -2.20 -6.06 -27.25
C ILE A 74 -2.11 -6.55 -28.70
N VAL A 75 -3.12 -7.30 -29.15
CA VAL A 75 -3.20 -7.78 -30.54
C VAL A 75 -3.39 -6.59 -31.48
N GLN A 76 -4.30 -5.68 -31.14
CA GLN A 76 -4.57 -4.48 -31.93
C GLN A 76 -3.38 -3.51 -31.96
N GLN A 77 -2.60 -3.43 -30.88
CA GLN A 77 -1.35 -2.67 -30.85
C GLN A 77 -0.33 -3.27 -31.81
N LEU A 78 -0.02 -4.56 -31.64
CA LEU A 78 0.94 -5.26 -32.51
C LEU A 78 0.53 -5.23 -33.99
N THR A 79 -0.76 -5.38 -34.31
CA THR A 79 -1.26 -5.26 -35.70
C THR A 79 -1.01 -3.87 -36.28
N ARG A 80 -1.21 -2.81 -35.50
CA ARG A 80 -0.99 -1.44 -35.98
C ARG A 80 0.50 -1.12 -36.13
N TYR A 81 1.36 -1.66 -35.27
CA TYR A 81 2.80 -1.52 -35.44
C TYR A 81 3.30 -2.30 -36.64
N TYR A 82 2.80 -3.52 -36.85
CA TYR A 82 3.11 -4.33 -38.02
C TYR A 82 2.85 -3.57 -39.32
N ASP A 83 1.67 -2.97 -39.45
CA ASP A 83 1.28 -2.18 -40.63
C ASP A 83 2.22 -0.98 -40.84
N ALA A 84 2.38 -0.17 -39.79
CA ALA A 84 3.20 1.05 -39.85
C ALA A 84 4.69 0.77 -40.13
N VAL A 85 5.26 -0.28 -39.54
CA VAL A 85 6.66 -0.66 -39.75
C VAL A 85 6.88 -1.25 -41.14
N LEU A 86 5.93 -2.01 -41.69
CA LEU A 86 6.04 -2.53 -43.06
C LEU A 86 5.85 -1.46 -44.14
N GLU A 87 5.13 -0.38 -43.84
CA GLU A 87 5.04 0.78 -44.73
C GLU A 87 6.37 1.55 -44.77
N GLU A 88 6.96 1.83 -43.60
CA GLU A 88 8.18 2.65 -43.49
C GLU A 88 9.47 1.86 -43.79
N LYS A 89 9.48 0.56 -43.49
CA LYS A 89 10.62 -0.37 -43.61
C LYS A 89 11.93 0.14 -43.00
N PRO A 90 11.95 0.51 -41.71
CA PRO A 90 13.16 0.97 -41.04
C PRO A 90 14.23 -0.14 -40.97
N TYR A 91 15.50 0.25 -40.90
CA TYR A 91 16.62 -0.70 -40.80
C TYR A 91 16.70 -1.73 -41.96
N ALA A 92 16.28 -1.36 -43.18
CA ALA A 92 16.32 -2.25 -44.35
C ALA A 92 17.71 -2.80 -44.71
N GLN A 93 18.79 -2.22 -44.16
CA GLN A 93 20.15 -2.74 -44.28
C GLN A 93 20.46 -3.92 -43.33
N ILE A 94 19.57 -4.21 -42.36
CA ILE A 94 19.70 -5.29 -41.37
C ILE A 94 18.51 -6.25 -41.47
N VAL A 95 17.32 -5.72 -41.73
CA VAL A 95 16.06 -6.48 -41.77
C VAL A 95 15.74 -6.93 -43.19
N ASP A 96 15.50 -8.23 -43.36
CA ASP A 96 14.98 -8.79 -44.61
C ASP A 96 13.44 -8.75 -44.62
N TYR A 97 12.90 -7.70 -45.23
CA TYR A 97 11.45 -7.47 -45.37
C TYR A 97 10.73 -8.44 -46.31
N TYR A 98 11.44 -9.37 -46.97
CA TYR A 98 10.82 -10.46 -47.72
C TYR A 98 10.47 -11.66 -46.84
N LYS A 99 10.96 -11.68 -45.60
CA LYS A 99 10.66 -12.74 -44.63
C LYS A 99 9.45 -12.38 -43.75
N PRO A 100 8.74 -13.38 -43.20
CA PRO A 100 7.63 -13.13 -42.30
C PRO A 100 8.08 -12.40 -41.03
N VAL A 101 7.29 -11.43 -40.59
CA VAL A 101 7.50 -10.69 -39.33
C VAL A 101 7.01 -11.53 -38.15
N HIS A 102 7.77 -11.56 -37.07
CA HIS A 102 7.34 -12.18 -35.81
C HIS A 102 6.75 -11.12 -34.88
N LEU A 103 5.53 -11.36 -34.41
CA LEU A 103 4.86 -10.51 -33.43
C LEU A 103 4.86 -11.20 -32.08
N ILE A 104 5.50 -10.60 -31.08
CA ILE A 104 5.65 -11.19 -29.75
C ILE A 104 4.98 -10.29 -28.72
N ALA A 105 4.09 -10.87 -27.92
CA ALA A 105 3.46 -10.21 -26.79
C ALA A 105 4.00 -10.82 -25.50
N ILE A 106 4.45 -9.98 -24.56
CA ILE A 106 4.96 -10.42 -23.25
C ILE A 106 4.16 -9.77 -22.14
N ALA A 107 3.44 -10.56 -21.35
CA ALA A 107 2.53 -10.07 -20.31
C ALA A 107 2.41 -11.06 -19.14
N PRO A 108 1.98 -10.66 -17.92
CA PRO A 108 1.81 -11.59 -16.81
C PRO A 108 0.60 -12.51 -16.97
N SER A 109 -0.40 -12.08 -17.76
CA SER A 109 -1.54 -12.87 -18.21
C SER A 109 -2.13 -12.23 -19.48
N PHE A 110 -2.95 -13.00 -20.20
CA PHE A 110 -3.65 -12.54 -21.40
C PHE A 110 -5.16 -12.63 -21.21
N HIS A 111 -5.85 -11.51 -21.41
CA HIS A 111 -7.31 -11.48 -21.38
C HIS A 111 -7.91 -12.37 -22.49
N ARG A 112 -9.12 -12.87 -22.27
CA ARG A 112 -9.86 -13.70 -23.24
C ARG A 112 -10.03 -13.02 -24.60
N ASP A 113 -10.16 -11.71 -24.61
CA ASP A 113 -10.31 -10.92 -25.85
C ASP A 113 -9.06 -11.04 -26.71
N ASN A 114 -7.85 -10.83 -26.15
CA ASN A 114 -6.59 -11.04 -26.88
C ASN A 114 -6.46 -12.46 -27.44
N LEU A 115 -6.88 -13.48 -26.67
CA LEU A 115 -6.85 -14.87 -27.12
C LEU A 115 -7.83 -15.11 -28.29
N THR A 116 -9.00 -14.47 -28.23
CA THR A 116 -10.02 -14.54 -29.29
C THR A 116 -9.52 -13.82 -30.54
N ASP A 117 -9.01 -12.60 -30.39
CA ASP A 117 -8.48 -11.79 -31.48
C ASP A 117 -7.33 -12.51 -32.16
N ARG A 118 -6.37 -13.03 -31.40
CA ARG A 118 -5.26 -13.86 -31.92
C ARG A 118 -5.78 -15.08 -32.68
N LYS A 119 -6.77 -15.81 -32.13
CA LYS A 119 -7.31 -17.04 -32.74
C LYS A 119 -7.91 -16.81 -34.13
N TYR A 120 -8.53 -15.65 -34.35
CA TYR A 120 -9.19 -15.31 -35.61
C TYR A 120 -8.39 -14.33 -36.48
N HIS A 121 -7.21 -13.90 -36.03
CA HIS A 121 -6.33 -13.04 -36.81
C HIS A 121 -5.63 -13.82 -37.93
N LYS A 122 -5.20 -13.10 -38.97
CA LYS A 122 -4.38 -13.67 -40.07
C LYS A 122 -2.87 -13.60 -39.84
N LEU A 123 -2.46 -12.83 -38.84
CA LEU A 123 -1.04 -12.68 -38.47
C LEU A 123 -0.75 -13.65 -37.34
N GLU A 124 0.48 -14.14 -37.28
CA GLU A 124 0.93 -15.04 -36.22
C GLU A 124 1.46 -14.22 -35.04
N PHE A 125 0.90 -14.45 -33.85
CA PHE A 125 1.33 -13.81 -32.61
C PHE A 125 1.82 -14.87 -31.63
N GLN A 126 3.03 -14.69 -31.14
CA GLN A 126 3.58 -15.46 -30.03
C GLN A 126 3.21 -14.76 -28.71
N PHE A 127 2.55 -15.49 -27.81
CA PHE A 127 2.20 -14.99 -26.48
C PHE A 127 3.09 -15.64 -25.44
N LEU A 128 3.87 -14.82 -24.76
CA LEU A 128 4.76 -15.24 -23.67
C LEU A 128 4.21 -14.71 -22.35
N GLN A 129 3.80 -15.61 -21.49
CA GLN A 129 3.36 -15.29 -20.15
C GLN A 129 4.57 -15.19 -19.23
N PHE A 130 4.76 -14.07 -18.52
CA PHE A 130 5.86 -13.93 -17.57
C PHE A 130 5.42 -14.02 -16.10
N ALA A 131 6.34 -14.43 -15.24
CA ALA A 131 6.22 -14.33 -13.79
C ALA A 131 7.59 -14.02 -13.16
N VAL A 132 7.62 -13.18 -12.13
CA VAL A 132 8.83 -12.98 -11.32
C VAL A 132 8.80 -13.94 -10.13
N ILE A 133 9.79 -14.83 -10.06
CA ILE A 133 9.93 -15.82 -9.00
C ILE A 133 11.13 -15.49 -8.14
N GLN A 134 10.93 -15.50 -6.83
CA GLN A 134 12.00 -15.42 -5.85
C GLN A 134 12.45 -16.84 -5.47
N ASN A 135 13.75 -17.09 -5.55
CA ASN A 135 14.39 -18.31 -5.03
C ASN A 135 15.57 -17.91 -4.15
N ALA A 136 15.42 -18.11 -2.84
CA ALA A 136 16.31 -17.53 -1.82
C ALA A 136 16.44 -16.01 -2.02
N ASP A 137 17.67 -15.52 -2.19
CA ASP A 137 17.99 -14.09 -2.36
C ASP A 137 18.03 -13.65 -3.84
N HIS A 138 17.72 -14.57 -4.76
CA HIS A 138 17.77 -14.31 -6.20
C HIS A 138 16.37 -14.22 -6.80
N PHE A 139 16.25 -13.38 -7.82
CA PHE A 139 15.02 -13.14 -8.56
C PHE A 139 15.17 -13.61 -10.00
N TYR A 140 14.11 -14.20 -10.54
CA TYR A 140 14.10 -14.75 -11.89
C TYR A 140 12.86 -14.28 -12.64
N LEU A 141 13.05 -13.87 -13.90
CA LEU A 141 11.96 -13.73 -14.84
C LEU A 141 11.75 -15.07 -15.52
N ASN A 142 10.63 -15.72 -15.22
CA ASN A 142 10.20 -16.90 -15.93
C ASN A 142 9.28 -16.48 -17.07
N LEU A 143 9.57 -16.96 -18.27
CA LEU A 143 8.78 -16.73 -19.48
C LEU A 143 8.25 -18.07 -19.95
N LYS A 144 6.93 -18.14 -20.15
CA LYS A 144 6.22 -19.33 -20.58
C LYS A 144 5.51 -19.04 -21.88
N ASP A 145 5.89 -19.74 -22.94
CA ASP A 145 5.13 -19.72 -24.18
C ASP A 145 3.80 -20.45 -23.97
N ILE A 146 2.68 -19.79 -24.25
CA ILE A 146 1.36 -20.33 -23.92
C ILE A 146 0.94 -21.48 -24.83
N ASP A 147 1.52 -21.59 -26.03
CA ASP A 147 1.15 -22.62 -26.99
C ASP A 147 2.03 -23.86 -26.84
N THR A 148 3.35 -23.65 -26.73
CA THR A 148 4.32 -24.75 -26.61
C THR A 148 4.55 -25.19 -25.16
N GLN A 149 4.13 -24.37 -24.19
CA GLN A 149 4.45 -24.54 -22.75
C GLN A 149 5.95 -24.49 -22.43
N THR A 150 6.78 -24.06 -23.39
CA THR A 150 8.23 -23.92 -23.20
C THR A 150 8.51 -22.85 -22.13
N LEU A 151 9.39 -23.19 -21.19
CA LEU A 151 9.79 -22.32 -20.10
C LEU A 151 11.23 -21.86 -20.32
N SER A 152 11.46 -20.55 -20.26
CA SER A 152 12.78 -19.96 -20.11
C SER A 152 12.83 -19.16 -18.82
N SER A 153 14.02 -19.09 -18.23
CA SER A 153 14.26 -18.38 -16.98
C SER A 153 15.55 -17.59 -17.10
N VAL A 154 15.51 -16.34 -16.65
CA VAL A 154 16.67 -15.46 -16.62
C VAL A 154 16.75 -14.79 -15.26
N GLU A 155 17.96 -14.74 -14.71
CA GLU A 155 18.20 -14.04 -13.46
C GLU A 155 17.97 -12.53 -13.66
N ILE A 156 17.19 -11.95 -12.77
CA ILE A 156 17.00 -10.51 -12.64
C ILE A 156 18.05 -10.04 -11.63
N PRO A 157 19.07 -9.25 -12.05
CA PRO A 157 19.94 -8.57 -11.10
C PRO A 157 19.07 -7.64 -10.26
N TYR A 158 18.73 -8.09 -9.07
CA TYR A 158 17.95 -7.34 -8.10
C TYR A 158 18.86 -7.04 -6.94
N GLN A 159 18.95 -5.77 -6.59
CA GLN A 159 19.45 -5.35 -5.30
C GLN A 159 18.28 -4.70 -4.61
N GLU A 160 17.96 -5.17 -3.41
CA GLU A 160 17.02 -4.46 -2.54
C GLU A 160 17.50 -3.02 -2.47
N PRO A 161 16.67 -2.03 -2.86
CA PRO A 161 17.15 -0.68 -3.07
C PRO A 161 17.80 -0.19 -1.78
N ASN A 162 19.12 -0.08 -1.83
CA ASN A 162 19.91 0.32 -0.69
C ASN A 162 19.82 1.85 -0.65
N PHE A 163 18.73 2.36 -0.09
CA PHE A 163 18.61 3.78 0.27
C PHE A 163 19.51 4.08 1.48
N SER A 164 20.74 3.55 1.49
CA SER A 164 21.64 3.60 2.64
C SER A 164 22.11 5.02 2.99
N ASP A 165 21.95 5.97 2.06
CA ASP A 165 22.20 7.40 2.32
C ASP A 165 20.89 8.15 2.56
N ILE A 166 20.03 7.65 3.45
CA ILE A 166 18.96 8.49 4.00
C ILE A 166 19.65 9.65 4.72
N PRO A 167 19.32 10.91 4.42
CA PRO A 167 19.93 12.04 5.10
C PRO A 167 19.76 11.87 6.60
N SER A 168 20.78 12.26 7.37
CA SER A 168 20.69 12.28 8.82
C SER A 168 19.46 13.09 9.27
N PRO A 169 18.75 12.69 10.33
CA PRO A 169 17.58 13.43 10.80
C PRO A 169 17.91 14.91 11.04
N SER A 170 17.00 15.79 10.63
CA SER A 170 17.17 17.23 10.82
C SER A 170 17.17 17.61 12.31
N GLN A 171 17.73 18.78 12.66
CA GLN A 171 17.62 19.31 14.03
C GLN A 171 16.16 19.45 14.50
N ASN A 172 15.23 19.75 13.58
CA ASN A 172 13.80 19.83 13.89
C ASN A 172 13.21 18.47 14.21
N PHE A 173 13.66 17.41 13.53
CA PHE A 173 13.27 16.04 13.86
C PHE A 173 13.75 15.66 15.26
N PHE A 174 15.01 15.92 15.59
CA PHE A 174 15.52 15.67 16.95
C PHE A 174 14.77 16.47 18.02
N LYS A 175 14.41 17.73 17.75
CA LYS A 175 13.55 18.53 18.64
C LYS A 175 12.17 17.89 18.83
N LEU A 176 11.59 17.31 17.77
CA LEU A 176 10.29 16.63 17.82
C LEU A 176 10.32 15.42 18.75
N ILE A 177 11.35 14.57 18.66
CA ILE A 177 11.46 13.33 19.43
C ILE A 177 12.17 13.47 20.78
N LYS A 178 12.62 14.69 21.14
CA LYS A 178 13.50 14.94 22.30
C LYS A 178 13.01 14.36 23.63
N ASN A 179 11.70 14.36 23.86
CA ASN A 179 11.10 13.95 25.15
C ASN A 179 10.37 12.60 25.05
N SER A 180 10.54 11.89 23.94
CA SER A 180 10.04 10.53 23.78
C SER A 180 10.90 9.55 24.57
N ASP A 181 10.32 8.43 24.98
CA ASP A 181 11.09 7.29 25.48
C ASP A 181 11.90 6.62 24.35
N GLU A 182 12.86 5.77 24.71
CA GLU A 182 13.76 5.12 23.74
C GLU A 182 13.02 4.18 22.77
N GLN A 183 11.98 3.48 23.23
CA GLN A 183 11.19 2.60 22.38
C GLN A 183 10.48 3.42 21.29
N GLN A 184 9.80 4.49 21.69
CA GLN A 184 9.12 5.40 20.77
C GLN A 184 10.11 6.07 19.80
N LYS A 185 11.30 6.49 20.26
CA LYS A 185 12.33 7.06 19.38
C LYS A 185 12.79 6.06 18.32
N ASN A 186 13.11 4.83 18.73
CA ASN A 186 13.55 3.78 17.82
C ASN A 186 12.48 3.45 16.79
N LYS A 187 11.22 3.35 17.22
CA LYS A 187 10.10 3.11 16.30
C LYS A 187 9.90 4.27 15.32
N ILE A 188 9.98 5.51 15.78
CA ILE A 188 9.88 6.69 14.90
C ILE A 188 11.02 6.73 13.88
N LEU A 189 12.25 6.37 14.28
CA LEU A 189 13.39 6.25 13.37
C LEU A 189 13.21 5.12 12.35
N GLU A 190 12.69 3.97 12.76
CA GLU A 190 12.34 2.86 11.85
C GLU A 190 11.28 3.28 10.82
N ILE A 191 10.23 3.97 11.26
CA ILE A 191 9.18 4.49 10.36
C ILE A 191 9.78 5.52 9.41
N ARG A 192 10.61 6.44 9.90
CA ARG A 192 11.33 7.40 9.06
C ARG A 192 12.18 6.70 8.01
N GLN A 193 12.95 5.69 8.41
CA GLN A 193 13.79 4.90 7.51
C GLN A 193 12.92 4.32 6.41
N LYS A 194 11.86 3.60 6.79
CA LYS A 194 10.91 2.96 5.87
C LYS A 194 10.25 3.94 4.91
N LEU A 195 9.87 5.13 5.37
CA LEU A 195 9.26 6.16 4.52
C LEU A 195 10.27 6.67 3.48
N LEU A 196 11.46 7.07 3.93
CA LEU A 196 12.47 7.67 3.06
C LEU A 196 13.16 6.64 2.14
N SER A 197 13.15 5.37 2.52
CA SER A 197 13.61 4.25 1.70
C SER A 197 12.52 3.64 0.81
N PHE A 198 11.35 4.28 0.67
CA PHE A 198 10.27 3.69 -0.11
C PHE A 198 10.37 4.05 -1.61
N ASP A 199 10.66 5.31 -1.93
CA ASP A 199 10.73 5.83 -3.30
C ASP A 199 11.65 7.06 -3.31
N GLN A 200 12.48 7.21 -4.35
CA GLN A 200 13.41 8.34 -4.50
C GLN A 200 12.74 9.73 -4.47
N ARG A 201 11.45 9.81 -4.78
CA ARG A 201 10.67 11.06 -4.73
C ARG A 201 10.19 11.39 -3.31
N MET A 202 10.27 10.46 -2.36
CA MET A 202 9.89 10.71 -0.98
C MET A 202 10.91 11.62 -0.30
N GLN A 203 10.42 12.75 0.22
CA GLN A 203 11.23 13.76 0.88
C GLN A 203 10.68 14.03 2.28
N GLU A 204 11.59 14.30 3.23
CA GLU A 204 11.28 14.82 4.55
C GLU A 204 11.35 16.34 4.55
N PHE A 205 10.34 17.01 5.11
CA PHE A 205 10.38 18.47 5.30
C PHE A 205 9.70 18.88 6.61
N SER A 206 10.20 19.96 7.20
CA SER A 206 9.66 20.52 8.44
C SER A 206 8.58 21.56 8.15
N SER A 207 7.50 21.54 8.93
CA SER A 207 6.47 22.57 8.93
C SER A 207 6.01 22.84 10.36
N ALA A 208 6.13 24.07 10.85
CA ALA A 208 5.66 24.57 12.16
C ALA A 208 5.25 23.50 13.20
N GLY A 209 6.23 22.80 13.81
CA GLY A 209 5.99 21.80 14.87
C GLY A 209 5.66 20.38 14.39
N SER A 210 5.80 20.12 13.09
CA SER A 210 5.58 18.84 12.44
C SER A 210 6.70 18.50 11.46
N ILE A 211 6.88 17.21 11.23
CA ILE A 211 7.74 16.64 10.18
C ILE A 211 6.82 15.88 9.22
N LEU A 212 6.87 16.23 7.94
CA LEU A 212 6.06 15.64 6.90
C LEU A 212 6.90 14.84 5.91
N TYR A 213 6.26 13.84 5.30
CA TYR A 213 6.82 12.99 4.26
C TYR A 213 5.92 13.00 3.04
N GLY A 214 6.48 13.27 1.87
CA GLY A 214 5.77 13.31 0.59
C GLY A 214 6.67 13.69 -0.59
N ASN A 215 6.11 14.03 -1.74
CA ASN A 215 6.88 14.39 -2.94
C ASN A 215 7.27 15.89 -3.04
N GLY A 216 7.30 16.58 -1.90
CA GLY A 216 7.59 18.02 -1.81
C GLY A 216 6.63 18.77 -0.88
N ASN A 217 6.74 20.10 -0.86
CA ASN A 217 6.01 21.00 0.04
C ASN A 217 5.10 22.02 -0.68
N GLY A 218 4.81 21.80 -1.97
CA GLY A 218 4.01 22.68 -2.81
C GLY A 218 2.51 22.38 -2.76
N LYS A 219 1.70 23.20 -3.46
CA LYS A 219 0.23 23.01 -3.55
C LYS A 219 -0.18 21.69 -4.20
N THR A 220 0.64 21.16 -5.10
CA THR A 220 0.39 19.90 -5.82
C THR A 220 0.95 18.69 -5.08
N SER A 221 1.68 18.90 -3.98
CA SER A 221 2.34 17.83 -3.25
C SER A 221 1.35 16.86 -2.64
N LYS A 222 1.69 15.58 -2.72
CA LYS A 222 0.97 14.49 -2.08
C LYS A 222 1.77 14.08 -0.85
N TYR A 223 1.12 14.19 0.29
CA TYR A 223 1.68 13.74 1.56
C TYR A 223 1.34 12.27 1.81
N CYS A 224 2.26 11.58 2.46
CA CYS A 224 2.14 10.19 2.88
C CYS A 224 1.95 10.10 4.40
N ALA A 225 2.84 10.75 5.15
CA ALA A 225 2.87 10.69 6.60
C ALA A 225 3.26 12.03 7.21
N GLU A 226 2.91 12.21 8.48
CA GLU A 226 3.30 13.37 9.28
C GLU A 226 3.45 12.94 10.75
N PHE A 227 4.56 13.35 11.36
CA PHE A 227 4.69 13.37 12.81
C PHE A 227 4.46 14.78 13.33
N CYS A 228 3.61 14.92 14.34
CA CYS A 228 3.31 16.19 14.98
C CYS A 228 3.34 16.05 16.49
N ARG A 229 3.84 17.08 17.19
CA ARG A 229 3.92 17.06 18.66
C ARG A 229 2.76 17.84 19.27
N LEU A 230 2.06 17.21 20.21
CA LEU A 230 1.06 17.87 21.06
C LEU A 230 1.75 18.82 22.06
N PRO A 231 1.07 19.89 22.49
CA PRO A 231 1.58 20.76 23.56
C PRO A 231 1.94 20.01 24.85
N GLN A 232 1.26 18.89 25.11
CA GLN A 232 1.50 18.04 26.27
C GLN A 232 2.74 17.14 26.15
N GLY A 233 3.40 17.11 24.98
CA GLY A 233 4.64 16.38 24.73
C GLY A 233 4.50 15.14 23.83
N ASP A 234 3.29 14.57 23.76
CA ASP A 234 2.99 13.37 22.98
C ASP A 234 3.18 13.58 21.47
N ILE A 235 3.70 12.57 20.79
CA ILE A 235 3.81 12.56 19.32
C ILE A 235 2.56 11.89 18.75
N ILE A 236 1.98 12.54 17.74
CA ILE A 236 0.91 12.00 16.91
C ILE A 236 1.47 11.64 15.55
N LEU A 237 1.13 10.43 15.09
CA LEU A 237 1.28 10.02 13.70
C LEU A 237 0.00 10.32 12.93
N PHE A 238 0.13 11.01 11.81
CA PHE A 238 -0.90 11.12 10.78
C PHE A 238 -0.46 10.39 9.53
N LEU A 239 -1.40 9.68 8.90
CA LEU A 239 -1.19 9.00 7.63
C LEU A 239 -2.26 9.43 6.62
N TRP A 240 -1.87 9.60 5.36
CA TRP A 240 -2.82 9.84 4.27
C TRP A 240 -3.34 8.51 3.75
N ILE A 241 -4.43 8.06 4.34
CA ILE A 241 -5.04 6.75 4.11
C ILE A 241 -6.50 6.89 3.65
N PRO A 242 -7.08 5.83 3.05
CA PRO A 242 -8.44 5.90 2.56
C PRO A 242 -9.48 6.07 3.67
N LEU A 243 -10.56 6.80 3.36
CA LEU A 243 -11.71 7.00 4.25
C LEU A 243 -12.40 5.66 4.57
N LYS A 244 -13.31 5.68 5.57
CA LYS A 244 -14.03 4.48 6.04
C LYS A 244 -13.07 3.34 6.45
N CYS A 245 -12.02 3.70 7.19
CA CYS A 245 -11.01 2.76 7.69
C CYS A 245 -10.31 1.92 6.61
N GLY A 246 -10.24 2.44 5.37
CA GLY A 246 -9.58 1.78 4.24
C GLY A 246 -10.53 1.29 3.14
N GLU A 247 -11.84 1.40 3.30
CA GLU A 247 -12.83 0.88 2.35
C GLU A 247 -13.25 1.86 1.23
N SER A 248 -12.77 3.11 1.26
CA SER A 248 -13.12 4.13 0.25
C SER A 248 -11.91 4.56 -0.55
N ASP A 249 -12.03 4.82 -1.85
CA ASP A 249 -10.91 5.35 -2.65
C ASP A 249 -10.50 6.79 -2.28
N ARG A 250 -11.33 7.51 -1.51
CA ARG A 250 -11.05 8.88 -1.10
C ARG A 250 -10.02 8.88 0.01
N ILE A 251 -8.84 9.46 -0.24
CA ILE A 251 -7.76 9.59 0.74
C ILE A 251 -7.97 10.82 1.63
N SER A 252 -7.70 10.66 2.93
CA SER A 252 -7.70 11.76 3.90
C SER A 252 -6.62 11.57 4.96
N ARG A 253 -6.31 12.64 5.70
CA ARG A 253 -5.32 12.65 6.78
C ARG A 253 -5.91 12.00 8.02
N GLY A 254 -5.66 10.70 8.18
CA GLY A 254 -6.07 9.89 9.33
C GLY A 254 -5.14 10.10 10.51
N ARG A 255 -5.70 10.37 11.69
CA ARG A 255 -4.97 10.40 12.96
C ARG A 255 -4.85 8.98 13.50
N ILE A 256 -3.62 8.55 13.78
CA ILE A 256 -3.32 7.19 14.20
C ILE A 256 -2.99 7.19 15.69
N TRP A 257 -3.72 6.36 16.44
CA TRP A 257 -3.25 5.93 17.75
C TRP A 257 -2.36 4.72 17.55
N THR A 258 -1.26 4.65 18.28
CA THR A 258 -0.35 3.51 18.30
C THR A 258 0.26 3.37 19.68
N ASP A 259 0.53 2.13 20.09
CA ASP A 259 1.36 1.82 21.25
C ASP A 259 2.86 1.93 20.96
N TRP A 260 3.23 2.30 19.73
CA TRP A 260 4.61 2.34 19.22
C TRP A 260 5.30 0.98 19.19
N ASP A 261 4.51 -0.08 19.22
CA ASP A 261 4.95 -1.45 19.02
C ASP A 261 4.20 -2.02 17.80
N GLU A 262 3.22 -2.90 18.01
CA GLU A 262 2.45 -3.50 16.94
C GLU A 262 1.07 -2.88 16.74
N LYS A 263 0.39 -2.42 17.80
CA LYS A 263 -1.05 -2.10 17.69
C LYS A 263 -1.27 -0.66 17.31
N ALA A 264 -2.08 -0.47 16.28
CA ALA A 264 -2.53 0.83 15.85
C ALA A 264 -4.03 0.84 15.54
N LEU A 265 -4.65 2.02 15.58
CA LEU A 265 -6.00 2.22 15.08
C LEU A 265 -6.17 3.63 14.53
N ILE A 266 -7.19 3.80 13.68
CA ILE A 266 -7.53 5.10 13.09
C ILE A 266 -8.52 5.78 14.05
N GLU A 267 -8.06 6.83 14.75
CA GLU A 267 -8.89 7.57 15.71
C GLU A 267 -9.92 8.47 15.01
N GLY A 268 -9.64 8.87 13.78
CA GLY A 268 -10.49 9.74 12.98
C GLY A 268 -9.73 10.43 11.86
N TYR A 269 -10.45 11.16 11.01
CA TYR A 269 -9.87 11.91 9.90
C TYR A 269 -9.87 13.40 10.22
N VAL A 270 -8.72 14.04 10.05
CA VAL A 270 -8.47 15.43 10.49
C VAL A 270 -7.93 16.23 9.32
N ALA A 271 -8.78 17.06 8.71
CA ALA A 271 -8.40 17.87 7.57
C ALA A 271 -7.25 18.86 7.89
N ARG A 272 -7.28 19.50 9.06
CA ARG A 272 -6.25 20.42 9.55
C ARG A 272 -6.12 20.39 11.08
N GLY A 273 -4.93 20.73 11.58
CA GLY A 273 -4.65 20.79 13.02
C GLY A 273 -4.61 19.41 13.68
N MET A 274 -4.89 19.37 14.99
CA MET A 274 -4.72 18.17 15.82
C MET A 274 -6.01 17.36 16.06
N GLY A 275 -7.14 17.78 15.50
CA GLY A 275 -8.44 17.13 15.74
C GLY A 275 -9.01 17.44 17.13
N THR A 276 -9.40 18.70 17.34
CA THR A 276 -9.94 19.18 18.63
C THR A 276 -11.13 18.36 19.12
N GLU A 277 -12.05 18.00 18.23
CA GLU A 277 -13.21 17.16 18.56
C GLU A 277 -12.80 15.75 19.02
N ILE A 278 -11.79 15.16 18.37
CA ILE A 278 -11.21 13.87 18.80
C ILE A 278 -10.66 14.03 20.21
N ASN A 279 -9.85 15.06 20.48
CA ASN A 279 -9.29 15.29 21.81
C ASN A 279 -10.37 15.50 22.89
N GLN A 280 -11.42 16.27 22.60
CA GLN A 280 -12.55 16.45 23.53
C GLN A 280 -13.25 15.12 23.81
N ARG A 281 -13.48 14.32 22.77
CA ARG A 281 -14.08 12.98 22.87
C ARG A 281 -13.23 12.05 23.73
N LYS A 282 -11.92 11.98 23.49
CA LYS A 282 -10.97 11.18 24.29
C LYS A 282 -11.05 11.54 25.78
N ARG A 283 -11.05 12.83 26.12
CA ARG A 283 -11.17 13.30 27.52
C ARG A 283 -12.50 12.90 28.17
N LEU A 284 -13.61 13.05 27.45
CA LEU A 284 -14.93 12.67 27.96
C LEU A 284 -15.04 11.18 28.23
N ILE A 285 -14.53 10.35 27.32
CA ILE A 285 -14.56 8.90 27.45
C ILE A 285 -13.58 8.42 28.53
N LYS A 286 -12.39 9.01 28.62
CA LYS A 286 -11.42 8.71 29.69
C LYS A 286 -12.03 8.94 31.08
N ASN A 287 -12.66 10.09 31.31
CA ASN A 287 -13.32 10.38 32.58
C ASN A 287 -14.42 9.36 32.88
N LEU A 288 -15.25 9.03 31.88
CA LEU A 288 -16.29 8.02 32.03
C LEU A 288 -15.69 6.64 32.37
N PHE A 289 -14.64 6.22 31.67
CA PHE A 289 -13.92 4.98 31.94
C PHE A 289 -13.42 4.93 33.39
N GLU A 290 -12.73 5.97 33.85
CA GLU A 290 -12.20 6.03 35.23
C GLU A 290 -13.33 5.91 36.26
N LYS A 291 -14.47 6.59 36.06
CA LYS A 291 -15.62 6.53 36.97
C LYS A 291 -16.32 5.18 36.98
N ILE A 292 -16.37 4.48 35.85
CA ILE A 292 -16.98 3.15 35.77
C ILE A 292 -16.04 2.10 36.33
N LYS A 293 -14.74 2.20 36.04
CA LYS A 293 -13.72 1.29 36.56
C LYS A 293 -13.66 1.36 38.08
N ASP A 294 -13.58 2.56 38.65
CA ASP A 294 -13.63 2.78 40.11
C ASP A 294 -14.91 2.18 40.73
N GLY A 295 -16.07 2.41 40.11
CA GLY A 295 -17.34 1.84 40.57
C GLY A 295 -17.49 0.32 40.35
N TYR A 296 -16.62 -0.30 39.56
CA TYR A 296 -16.59 -1.75 39.37
C TYR A 296 -15.63 -2.43 40.36
N GLU A 297 -14.47 -1.81 40.60
CA GLU A 297 -13.41 -2.33 41.48
C GLU A 297 -13.67 -2.01 42.97
N SER A 298 -14.41 -0.93 43.27
CA SER A 298 -14.67 -0.51 44.64
C SER A 298 -15.55 -1.48 45.42
N GLN A 299 -15.10 -1.81 46.64
CA GLN A 299 -15.89 -2.53 47.64
C GLN A 299 -16.73 -1.60 48.53
N GLU A 300 -16.59 -0.27 48.39
CA GLU A 300 -17.29 0.69 49.23
C GLU A 300 -18.64 1.12 48.61
N ASN A 301 -19.71 0.95 49.41
CA ASN A 301 -21.09 1.30 49.07
C ASN A 301 -21.32 2.83 49.06
N ARG A 302 -20.76 3.56 48.09
CA ARG A 302 -20.98 5.01 48.00
C ARG A 302 -22.25 5.37 47.21
N PHE A 303 -22.59 4.66 46.12
CA PHE A 303 -23.84 4.82 45.35
C PHE A 303 -24.15 3.59 44.50
N LEU A 304 -25.38 3.07 44.55
CA LEU A 304 -25.82 1.90 43.77
C LEU A 304 -26.63 2.29 42.54
N SER A 305 -26.26 1.74 41.38
CA SER A 305 -27.07 1.84 40.16
C SER A 305 -27.06 0.54 39.36
N TYR A 306 -28.07 0.40 38.50
CA TYR A 306 -28.32 -0.81 37.72
C TYR A 306 -28.49 -0.47 36.25
N PHE A 307 -28.06 -1.39 35.38
CA PHE A 307 -28.47 -1.41 33.99
C PHE A 307 -28.88 -2.82 33.58
N SER A 308 -29.73 -2.92 32.56
CA SER A 308 -30.20 -4.21 32.05
C SER A 308 -29.30 -4.69 30.91
N TYR A 309 -28.93 -5.97 30.93
CA TYR A 309 -28.25 -6.68 29.86
C TYR A 309 -28.83 -8.08 29.75
N ASN A 310 -29.32 -8.48 28.56
CA ASN A 310 -29.96 -9.79 28.34
C ASN A 310 -30.97 -10.18 29.44
N ASN A 311 -31.85 -9.24 29.81
CA ASN A 311 -32.84 -9.38 30.89
C ASN A 311 -32.26 -9.62 32.30
N ARG A 312 -30.96 -9.38 32.51
CA ARG A 312 -30.29 -9.38 33.82
C ARG A 312 -29.96 -7.96 34.25
N TYR A 313 -30.17 -7.66 35.53
CA TYR A 313 -29.75 -6.38 36.11
C TYR A 313 -28.29 -6.49 36.59
N ILE A 314 -27.42 -5.67 36.01
CA ILE A 314 -26.02 -5.56 36.41
C ILE A 314 -25.88 -4.34 37.33
N GLN A 315 -25.30 -4.57 38.51
CA GLN A 315 -25.07 -3.55 39.53
C GLN A 315 -23.67 -2.94 39.40
N LEU A 316 -23.59 -1.61 39.45
CA LEU A 316 -22.35 -0.82 39.50
C LEU A 316 -22.39 0.15 40.69
N GLN A 317 -21.26 0.28 41.40
CA GLN A 317 -21.08 1.25 42.49
C GLN A 317 -20.76 2.65 41.92
N CYS A 318 -21.67 3.17 41.10
CA CYS A 318 -21.51 4.45 40.43
C CYS A 318 -22.83 5.21 40.39
N SER A 319 -22.77 6.54 40.17
CA SER A 319 -23.97 7.35 40.09
C SER A 319 -24.82 6.98 38.87
N ARG A 320 -26.15 7.09 39.01
CA ARG A 320 -27.11 6.82 37.92
C ARG A 320 -26.78 7.59 36.63
N LYS A 321 -26.24 8.81 36.75
CA LYS A 321 -25.80 9.64 35.62
C LYS A 321 -24.66 8.98 34.83
N TYR A 322 -23.63 8.49 35.52
CA TYR A 322 -22.50 7.84 34.87
C TYR A 322 -22.88 6.49 34.29
N THR A 323 -23.68 5.69 34.99
CA THR A 323 -24.17 4.39 34.49
C THR A 323 -25.03 4.55 33.24
N HIS A 324 -25.94 5.54 33.21
CA HIS A 324 -26.72 5.82 32.01
C HIS A 324 -25.85 6.28 30.84
N ASN A 325 -24.87 7.16 31.09
CA ASN A 325 -23.97 7.61 30.04
C ASN A 325 -23.10 6.46 29.53
N TYR A 326 -22.60 5.60 30.42
CA TYR A 326 -21.83 4.41 30.09
C TYR A 326 -22.56 3.51 29.10
N VAL A 327 -23.78 3.06 29.44
CA VAL A 327 -24.60 2.21 28.55
C VAL A 327 -24.80 2.89 27.19
N LYS A 328 -25.16 4.18 27.20
CA LYS A 328 -25.33 4.96 25.96
C LYS A 328 -24.06 5.02 25.11
N GLN A 329 -22.90 5.22 25.74
CA GLN A 329 -21.62 5.31 25.03
C GLN A 329 -21.20 3.95 24.48
N THR A 330 -21.30 2.88 25.25
CA THR A 330 -20.88 1.54 24.80
C THR A 330 -21.74 1.04 23.64
N ASP A 331 -23.05 1.28 23.68
CA ASP A 331 -23.95 0.99 22.55
C ASP A 331 -23.59 1.79 21.29
N MET A 332 -23.30 3.08 21.45
CA MET A 332 -22.94 3.94 20.33
C MET A 332 -21.59 3.54 19.71
N ILE A 333 -20.60 3.21 20.54
CA ILE A 333 -19.28 2.75 20.09
C ILE A 333 -19.40 1.40 19.38
N ARG A 334 -20.18 0.46 19.90
CA ARG A 334 -20.46 -0.82 19.22
C ARG A 334 -21.06 -0.63 17.85
N LYS A 335 -22.04 0.27 17.73
CA LYS A 335 -22.62 0.63 16.43
C LYS A 335 -21.58 1.19 15.47
N LYS A 336 -20.64 2.04 15.93
CA LYS A 336 -19.53 2.54 15.09
C LYS A 336 -18.65 1.40 14.58
N ILE A 337 -18.26 0.47 15.46
CA ILE A 337 -17.39 -0.66 15.10
C ILE A 337 -18.08 -1.54 14.05
N MET A 338 -19.37 -1.85 14.21
CA MET A 338 -20.14 -2.65 13.24
C MET A 338 -20.22 -2.03 11.84
N ILE A 339 -20.14 -0.71 11.73
CA ILE A 339 -20.20 0.01 10.44
C ILE A 339 -18.84 0.60 10.02
N PHE A 340 -17.73 0.07 10.56
CA PHE A 340 -16.36 0.44 10.22
C PHE A 340 -16.05 1.94 10.34
N LYS A 341 -16.65 2.61 11.32
CA LYS A 341 -16.31 4.00 11.65
C LYS A 341 -15.10 4.07 12.57
N PRO A 342 -14.26 5.11 12.45
CA PRO A 342 -13.18 5.37 13.39
C PRO A 342 -13.65 5.39 14.84
N VAL A 343 -12.83 4.80 15.71
CA VAL A 343 -13.03 4.75 17.17
C VAL A 343 -11.73 5.17 17.83
N THR A 344 -11.80 5.90 18.94
CA THR A 344 -10.58 6.28 19.67
C THR A 344 -10.11 5.14 20.58
N TYR A 345 -8.85 5.21 21.03
CA TYR A 345 -8.31 4.25 21.99
C TYR A 345 -9.11 4.20 23.30
N GLU A 346 -9.54 5.35 23.83
CA GLU A 346 -10.35 5.42 25.05
C GLU A 346 -11.74 4.82 24.83
N GLU A 347 -12.32 4.98 23.62
CA GLU A 347 -13.56 4.29 23.26
C GLU A 347 -13.37 2.77 23.28
N MET A 348 -12.23 2.27 22.80
CA MET A 348 -11.89 0.84 22.88
C MET A 348 -11.68 0.36 24.31
N LYS A 349 -10.96 1.12 25.14
CA LYS A 349 -10.80 0.79 26.57
C LYS A 349 -12.13 0.71 27.32
N LEU A 350 -13.09 1.56 26.97
CA LEU A 350 -14.43 1.49 27.53
C LEU A 350 -15.18 0.21 27.12
N ILE A 351 -15.01 -0.26 25.89
CA ILE A 351 -15.60 -1.52 25.42
C ILE A 351 -14.94 -2.73 26.07
N GLU A 352 -13.61 -2.73 26.21
CA GLU A 352 -12.88 -3.78 26.91
C GLU A 352 -13.34 -3.90 28.37
N LEU A 353 -13.51 -2.77 29.07
CA LEU A 353 -14.08 -2.74 30.42
C LEU A 353 -15.53 -3.24 30.45
N ASP A 354 -16.35 -2.92 29.44
CA ASP A 354 -17.73 -3.43 29.36
C ASP A 354 -17.79 -4.95 29.21
N ILE A 355 -16.89 -5.53 28.40
CA ILE A 355 -16.73 -6.98 28.27
C ILE A 355 -16.33 -7.59 29.62
N GLU A 356 -15.35 -7.00 30.30
CA GLU A 356 -14.89 -7.46 31.62
C GLU A 356 -16.01 -7.43 32.67
N ILE A 357 -16.75 -6.32 32.75
CA ILE A 357 -17.88 -6.16 33.68
C ILE A 357 -18.97 -7.21 33.40
N ILE A 358 -19.36 -7.40 32.14
CA ILE A 358 -20.39 -8.38 31.79
C ILE A 358 -19.94 -9.79 32.15
N LYS A 359 -18.70 -10.16 31.81
CA LYS A 359 -18.13 -11.47 32.15
C LYS A 359 -18.10 -11.67 33.67
N GLY A 360 -17.56 -10.71 34.41
CA GLY A 360 -17.44 -10.78 35.87
C GLY A 360 -18.78 -10.83 36.61
N LYS A 361 -19.83 -10.14 36.10
CA LYS A 361 -21.14 -10.06 36.77
C LYS A 361 -22.15 -11.11 36.32
N THR A 362 -22.01 -11.64 35.11
CA THR A 362 -23.01 -12.55 34.53
C THR A 362 -22.47 -13.93 34.17
N GLY A 363 -21.15 -14.10 34.14
CA GLY A 363 -20.47 -15.29 33.63
C GLY A 363 -20.55 -15.45 32.11
N ILE A 364 -21.19 -14.54 31.39
CA ILE A 364 -21.33 -14.59 29.93
C ILE A 364 -20.06 -14.05 29.30
N GLU A 365 -19.39 -14.88 28.50
CA GLU A 365 -18.29 -14.40 27.66
C GLU A 365 -18.83 -13.59 26.48
N ARG A 366 -18.19 -12.46 26.23
CA ARG A 366 -18.53 -11.56 25.13
C ARG A 366 -17.28 -11.22 24.38
N GLU A 367 -17.26 -11.54 23.10
CA GLU A 367 -16.14 -11.19 22.22
C GLU A 367 -16.51 -9.99 21.34
N LEU A 368 -15.48 -9.26 20.91
CA LEU A 368 -15.61 -8.33 19.79
C LEU A 368 -15.60 -9.13 18.51
N GLU A 369 -16.71 -9.14 17.76
CA GLU A 369 -16.78 -9.81 16.45
C GLU A 369 -15.70 -9.32 15.48
N LYS A 370 -15.32 -8.04 15.56
CA LYS A 370 -14.24 -7.44 14.78
C LYS A 370 -13.44 -6.45 15.61
N SER A 371 -12.13 -6.67 15.69
CA SER A 371 -11.20 -5.73 16.31
C SER A 371 -10.91 -4.57 15.36
N PRO A 372 -11.02 -3.30 15.80
CA PRO A 372 -10.59 -2.15 15.02
C PRO A 372 -9.08 -1.92 15.05
N TYR A 373 -8.35 -2.68 15.87
CA TYR A 373 -6.89 -2.67 15.86
C TYR A 373 -6.35 -3.26 14.57
N LYS A 374 -5.32 -2.63 14.03
CA LYS A 374 -4.50 -3.07 12.90
C LYS A 374 -3.04 -3.06 13.32
N SER A 375 -2.16 -3.69 12.54
CA SER A 375 -0.73 -3.50 12.78
C SER A 375 -0.30 -2.11 12.32
N LEU A 376 0.59 -1.46 13.06
CA LEU A 376 1.15 -0.16 12.68
C LEU A 376 1.79 -0.22 11.29
N ASN A 377 2.53 -1.29 11.00
CA ASN A 377 3.15 -1.52 9.70
C ASN A 377 2.11 -1.60 8.57
N SER A 378 0.99 -2.32 8.75
CA SER A 378 -0.04 -2.41 7.71
C SER A 378 -0.65 -1.05 7.35
N LEU A 379 -0.78 -0.14 8.32
CA LEU A 379 -1.29 1.21 8.07
C LEU A 379 -0.28 2.07 7.33
N ILE A 380 1.01 1.92 7.64
CA ILE A 380 2.10 2.60 6.94
C ILE A 380 2.20 2.10 5.50
N ASP A 381 2.14 0.78 5.28
CA ASP A 381 2.17 0.17 3.95
C ASP A 381 0.99 0.63 3.10
N LEU A 382 -0.21 0.69 3.68
CA LEU A 382 -1.38 1.27 3.03
C LEU A 382 -1.17 2.74 2.65
N ALA A 383 -0.56 3.54 3.53
CA ALA A 383 -0.28 4.94 3.24
C ALA A 383 0.73 5.10 2.09
N LEU A 384 1.77 4.27 2.07
CA LEU A 384 2.80 4.23 1.03
C LEU A 384 2.23 3.81 -0.33
N GLU A 385 1.46 2.72 -0.37
CA GLU A 385 0.77 2.23 -1.57
C GLU A 385 -0.14 3.33 -2.16
N LYS A 386 -0.97 3.95 -1.31
CA LYS A 386 -1.89 5.01 -1.75
C LYS A 386 -1.19 6.32 -2.03
N TRP A 387 -0.01 6.56 -1.46
CA TRP A 387 0.81 7.69 -1.84
C TRP A 387 1.37 7.49 -3.25
N LEU A 388 1.98 6.33 -3.53
CA LEU A 388 2.54 6.01 -4.85
C LEU A 388 1.49 6.13 -5.96
N ALA A 389 0.27 5.63 -5.73
CA ALA A 389 -0.83 5.74 -6.69
C ALA A 389 -1.31 7.18 -6.97
N ARG A 390 -0.92 8.16 -6.14
CA ARG A 390 -1.27 9.58 -6.29
C ARG A 390 -0.16 10.44 -6.91
N ILE A 391 1.06 9.90 -7.01
CA ILE A 391 2.22 10.54 -7.64
C ILE A 391 2.24 10.15 -9.11
#